data_AF-A0A1H9SYD1-F1
#
_entry.id   AF-A0A1H9SYD1-F1
#
_cell.length_a   1.000
_cell.length_b   1.000
_cell.length_c   1.000
_cell.angle_alpha   90.00
_cell.angle_beta   90.00
_cell.angle_gamma   90.00
#
_symmetry.space_group_name_H-M   'P 1'
#
loop_
_entity.id
_entity.type
_entity.pdbx_description
1 polymer ?
#
loop_
_entity_poly.entity_id
_entity_poly.type
_entity_poly.pdbx_seq_one_letter_code
_entity_poly.pdbx_strand_id
1 'polypeptide(L)'
;MENIETIKTEECTSGVENTTTVSNENVECEKKSNVTLLPFEEENVDFGTFCKSDFRAVKVKECIAVPKSKKLLQFTLDDGTGKDRTILSGVHAYYEPEELVGKTLLAIVNLPPRSMMGVESCGMLMSAIHEEDGEEKLNLVMLNDAIPAGAKLE
;
A
#
# COMPACT_ATOMS: atom_id res chain seq x y z
N MET A 1 -17.09 13.40 -26.54
CA MET A 1 -16.14 13.06 -27.62
C MET A 1 -14.77 13.18 -27.00
N GLU A 2 -14.26 12.08 -26.47
CA GLU A 2 -12.93 12.02 -25.87
C GLU A 2 -11.90 11.65 -26.95
N ASN A 3 -10.74 12.33 -26.92
CA ASN A 3 -9.63 12.04 -27.81
C ASN A 3 -8.66 11.08 -27.11
N ILE A 4 -8.63 9.83 -27.54
CA ILE A 4 -7.66 8.83 -27.08
C ILE A 4 -6.40 8.97 -27.94
N GLU A 5 -5.34 9.57 -27.40
CA GLU A 5 -4.05 9.68 -28.11
C GLU A 5 -3.35 8.32 -28.19
N THR A 6 -3.51 7.65 -29.34
CA THR A 6 -2.84 6.38 -29.63
C THR A 6 -1.48 6.64 -30.27
N ILE A 7 -0.42 6.67 -29.46
CA ILE A 7 0.95 6.75 -29.97
C ILE A 7 1.32 5.44 -30.68
N LYS A 8 1.73 5.54 -31.94
CA LYS A 8 2.35 4.45 -32.72
C LYS A 8 3.76 4.88 -33.10
N THR A 9 4.71 3.95 -33.07
CA THR A 9 6.08 4.14 -33.58
C THR A 9 6.34 3.14 -34.71
N GLU A 10 7.02 3.59 -35.76
CA GLU A 10 7.19 2.87 -37.03
C GLU A 10 8.50 2.05 -37.06
N GLU A 11 8.65 1.18 -38.08
CA GLU A 11 9.73 0.19 -38.20
C GLU A 11 10.79 0.52 -39.27
N CYS A 12 11.81 -0.37 -39.36
CA CYS A 12 12.66 -0.65 -40.54
C CYS A 12 13.79 0.35 -40.88
N THR A 13 14.97 -0.03 -41.39
CA THR A 13 15.65 -1.34 -41.67
C THR A 13 17.13 -1.22 -41.21
N SER A 14 18.09 -2.17 -41.25
CA SER A 14 18.27 -3.59 -41.66
C SER A 14 19.51 -4.13 -40.87
N GLY A 15 20.06 -5.36 -40.97
CA GLY A 15 19.84 -6.55 -41.80
C GLY A 15 21.04 -7.51 -41.73
N VAL A 16 21.21 -8.38 -42.74
CA VAL A 16 22.26 -9.42 -42.91
C VAL A 16 22.10 -10.66 -42.01
N GLU A 17 22.54 -11.81 -42.55
CA GLU A 17 22.01 -13.14 -42.22
C GLU A 17 23.03 -14.03 -41.51
N ASN A 18 22.53 -15.01 -40.73
CA ASN A 18 23.06 -16.38 -40.77
C ASN A 18 22.07 -17.38 -40.20
N THR A 19 21.86 -18.50 -40.89
CA THR A 19 20.88 -19.54 -40.53
C THR A 19 21.53 -20.67 -39.73
N THR A 20 21.00 -20.94 -38.53
CA THR A 20 21.18 -22.23 -37.84
C THR A 20 19.94 -22.49 -36.99
N THR A 21 19.26 -23.61 -37.25
CA THR A 21 17.94 -23.91 -36.67
C THR A 21 18.03 -24.94 -35.54
N VAL A 22 17.84 -24.50 -34.29
CA VAL A 22 17.29 -25.35 -33.22
C VAL A 22 16.30 -24.54 -32.36
N SER A 23 15.09 -25.07 -32.31
CA SER A 23 13.86 -24.67 -31.60
C SER A 23 13.92 -23.94 -30.23
N ASN A 24 12.96 -23.03 -30.08
CA ASN A 24 12.14 -22.76 -28.88
C ASN A 24 12.80 -22.07 -27.67
N GLU A 25 12.96 -20.76 -27.77
CA GLU A 25 12.87 -19.86 -26.62
C GLU A 25 11.41 -19.77 -26.15
N ASN A 26 11.07 -20.44 -25.04
CA ASN A 26 9.82 -20.16 -24.33
C ASN A 26 9.99 -18.87 -23.49
N VAL A 27 9.87 -17.72 -24.13
CA VAL A 27 9.66 -16.45 -23.43
C VAL A 27 8.29 -16.53 -22.75
N GLU A 28 8.29 -16.60 -21.42
CA GLU A 28 7.05 -16.76 -20.66
C GLU A 28 6.20 -15.48 -20.78
N CYS A 29 4.90 -15.66 -21.05
CA CYS A 29 4.05 -14.57 -21.50
C CYS A 29 3.76 -13.58 -20.38
N GLU A 30 4.30 -12.36 -20.49
CA GLU A 30 3.95 -11.24 -19.61
C GLU A 30 2.45 -10.94 -19.71
N LYS A 31 1.70 -11.39 -18.71
CA LYS A 31 0.30 -11.03 -18.52
C LYS A 31 0.22 -9.54 -18.23
N LYS A 32 -0.21 -8.76 -19.22
CA LYS A 32 -0.66 -7.38 -18.99
C LYS A 32 -2.01 -7.45 -18.28
N SER A 33 -2.00 -7.45 -16.95
CA SER A 33 -3.21 -7.31 -16.14
C SER A 33 -3.86 -5.94 -16.39
N ASN A 34 -5.18 -5.88 -16.29
CA ASN A 34 -5.94 -4.67 -16.50
C ASN A 34 -6.06 -3.91 -15.17
N VAL A 35 -5.14 -2.97 -14.95
CA VAL A 35 -5.09 -2.14 -13.73
C VAL A 35 -5.91 -0.88 -13.91
N THR A 36 -6.94 -0.71 -13.08
CA THR A 36 -7.76 0.50 -12.97
C THR A 36 -7.39 1.27 -11.70
N LEU A 37 -7.18 2.58 -11.84
CA LEU A 37 -6.87 3.48 -10.72
C LEU A 37 -8.11 4.29 -10.33
N LEU A 38 -8.17 4.70 -9.06
CA LEU A 38 -9.15 5.68 -8.60
C LEU A 38 -8.87 7.06 -9.26
N PRO A 39 -9.91 7.88 -9.50
CA PRO A 39 -9.73 9.25 -9.98
C PRO A 39 -8.97 10.10 -8.95
N PHE A 40 -8.22 11.09 -9.43
CA PHE A 40 -7.61 12.10 -8.57
C PHE A 40 -8.66 13.09 -8.06
N GLU A 41 -8.49 13.59 -6.84
CA GLU A 41 -9.29 14.69 -6.30
C GLU A 41 -8.98 15.99 -7.05
N GLU A 42 -10.00 16.76 -7.43
CA GLU A 42 -9.83 18.04 -8.14
C GLU A 42 -9.48 19.21 -7.19
N GLU A 43 -9.77 19.08 -5.88
CA GLU A 43 -9.53 20.12 -4.89
C GLU A 43 -8.07 20.12 -4.39
N ASN A 44 -7.41 21.28 -4.45
CA ASN A 44 -6.05 21.45 -3.95
C ASN A 44 -6.04 21.60 -2.42
N VAL A 45 -5.34 20.71 -1.71
CA VAL A 45 -5.08 20.87 -0.27
C VAL A 45 -3.98 21.90 -0.02
N ASP A 46 -4.13 22.75 1.00
CA ASP A 46 -3.07 23.69 1.38
C ASP A 46 -1.93 23.00 2.15
N PHE A 47 -0.70 23.47 1.95
CA PHE A 47 0.49 22.92 2.62
C PHE A 47 0.40 22.97 4.15
N GLY A 48 -0.25 24.00 4.71
CA GLY A 48 -0.48 24.10 6.14
C GLY A 48 -1.43 23.01 6.66
N THR A 49 -2.38 22.53 5.84
CA THR A 49 -3.24 21.39 6.17
C THR A 49 -2.51 20.05 6.02
N PHE A 50 -1.64 19.88 5.04
CA PHE A 50 -0.73 18.73 5.00
C PHE A 50 0.13 18.65 6.27
N CYS A 51 0.80 19.74 6.66
CA CYS A 51 1.67 19.79 7.84
C CYS A 51 0.95 19.67 9.19
N LYS A 52 -0.40 19.68 9.25
CA LYS A 52 -1.16 19.35 10.47
C LYS A 52 -1.19 17.84 10.73
N SER A 53 -0.96 17.00 9.73
CA SER A 53 -0.96 15.54 9.87
C SER A 53 0.41 15.06 10.36
N ASP A 54 0.44 14.36 11.49
CA ASP A 54 1.68 13.77 12.01
C ASP A 54 1.81 12.32 11.53
N PHE A 55 2.59 12.13 10.47
CA PHE A 55 2.87 10.84 9.85
C PHE A 55 4.17 10.24 10.41
N ARG A 56 4.11 8.99 10.87
CA ARG A 56 5.21 8.28 11.53
C ARG A 56 5.43 6.88 10.96
N ALA A 57 6.69 6.47 10.92
CA ALA A 57 7.07 5.07 10.87
C ALA A 57 6.74 4.41 12.23
N VAL A 58 5.93 3.35 12.20
CA VAL A 58 5.51 2.59 13.38
C VAL A 58 5.97 1.13 13.25
N LYS A 59 6.42 0.51 14.34
CA LYS A 59 6.80 -0.91 14.38
C LYS A 59 5.62 -1.75 14.87
N VAL A 60 5.30 -2.83 14.18
CA VAL A 60 4.30 -3.80 14.67
C VAL A 60 4.94 -4.70 15.73
N LYS A 61 4.53 -4.51 16.99
CA LYS A 61 4.90 -5.39 18.11
C LYS A 61 4.02 -6.64 18.15
N GLU A 62 2.75 -6.47 17.82
CA GLU A 62 1.72 -7.51 17.82
C GLU A 62 0.68 -7.18 16.75
N CYS A 63 0.13 -8.20 16.11
CA CYS A 63 -1.05 -8.09 15.27
C CYS A 63 -1.98 -9.27 15.59
N ILE A 64 -3.29 -9.02 15.71
CA ILE A 64 -4.31 -10.04 15.97
C ILE A 64 -5.60 -9.77 15.17
N ALA A 65 -6.31 -10.83 14.80
CA ALA A 65 -7.65 -10.71 14.22
C ALA A 65 -8.66 -10.20 15.27
N VAL A 66 -9.44 -9.16 14.94
CA VAL A 66 -10.44 -8.60 15.87
C VAL A 66 -11.60 -9.58 16.06
N PRO A 67 -11.91 -10.03 17.31
CA PRO A 67 -13.02 -10.94 17.56
C PRO A 67 -14.35 -10.41 17.01
N LYS A 68 -15.10 -11.28 16.33
CA LYS A 68 -16.38 -10.97 15.64
C LYS A 68 -16.25 -10.05 14.41
N SER A 69 -15.05 -9.71 13.95
CA SER A 69 -14.83 -9.03 12.66
C SER A 69 -14.22 -9.97 11.62
N LYS A 70 -14.67 -9.87 10.37
CA LYS A 70 -14.06 -10.53 9.19
C LYS A 70 -13.14 -9.61 8.37
N LYS A 71 -12.98 -8.36 8.79
CA LYS A 71 -12.20 -7.34 8.03
C LYS A 71 -11.13 -6.63 8.85
N LEU A 72 -11.23 -6.63 10.18
CA LEU A 72 -10.34 -5.83 11.03
C LEU A 72 -9.23 -6.69 11.63
N LEU A 73 -7.99 -6.21 11.48
CA LEU A 73 -6.86 -6.56 12.35
C LEU A 73 -6.66 -5.45 13.39
N GLN A 74 -6.21 -5.85 14.58
CA GLN A 74 -5.76 -4.95 15.64
C GLN A 74 -4.24 -5.03 15.73
N PHE A 75 -3.61 -3.86 15.77
CA PHE A 75 -2.16 -3.69 15.84
C PHE A 75 -1.78 -3.07 17.18
N THR A 76 -0.81 -3.69 17.87
CA THR A 76 -0.07 -3.06 18.97
C THR A 76 1.23 -2.52 18.39
N LEU A 77 1.41 -1.20 18.41
CA LEU A 77 2.45 -0.50 17.67
C LEU A 77 3.44 0.24 18.57
N ASP A 78 4.71 0.29 18.18
CA ASP A 78 5.66 1.30 18.65
C ASP A 78 5.67 2.51 17.72
N ASP A 79 5.40 3.69 18.26
CA ASP A 79 5.45 4.98 17.55
C ASP A 79 6.60 5.89 18.02
N GLY A 80 7.56 5.34 18.77
CA GLY A 80 8.68 6.08 19.36
C GLY A 80 8.34 6.88 20.62
N THR A 81 7.08 6.93 21.07
CA THR A 81 6.70 7.65 22.31
C THR A 81 7.00 6.87 23.60
N GLY A 82 7.44 5.61 23.49
CA GLY A 82 7.64 4.72 24.64
C GLY A 82 6.34 4.19 25.25
N LYS A 83 5.20 4.37 24.57
CA LYS A 83 3.91 3.75 24.89
C LYS A 83 3.44 2.93 23.69
N ASP A 84 2.75 1.83 23.96
CA ASP A 84 2.14 1.03 22.91
C ASP A 84 0.88 1.73 22.38
N ARG A 85 0.75 1.81 21.07
CA ARG A 85 -0.38 2.43 20.37
C ARG A 85 -1.24 1.38 19.71
N THR A 86 -2.53 1.37 20.05
CA THR A 86 -3.52 0.53 19.36
C THR A 86 -4.04 1.22 18.10
N ILE A 87 -3.98 0.54 16.95
CA ILE A 87 -4.69 0.93 15.73
C ILE A 87 -5.48 -0.28 15.20
N LEU A 88 -6.68 -0.04 14.70
CA LEU A 88 -7.49 -1.03 13.98
C LEU A 88 -7.43 -0.71 12.48
N SER A 89 -7.23 -1.71 11.62
CA SER A 89 -7.20 -1.51 10.17
C SER A 89 -7.96 -2.58 9.40
N GLY A 90 -8.59 -2.18 8.29
CA GLY A 90 -9.52 -2.98 7.48
C GLY A 90 -8.87 -4.04 6.57
N VAL A 91 -7.71 -4.54 6.94
CA VAL A 91 -6.77 -5.22 6.03
C VAL A 91 -6.73 -6.76 6.16
N HIS A 92 -7.59 -7.34 7.00
CA HIS A 92 -7.65 -8.80 7.25
C HIS A 92 -8.08 -9.63 6.02
N ALA A 93 -8.56 -8.99 4.94
CA ALA A 93 -8.83 -9.66 3.67
C ALA A 93 -7.59 -9.76 2.76
N TYR A 94 -6.49 -9.09 3.13
CA TYR A 94 -5.30 -8.89 2.31
C TYR A 94 -4.00 -9.35 2.99
N TYR A 95 -4.01 -9.49 4.32
CA TYR A 95 -2.86 -9.90 5.12
C TYR A 95 -3.28 -10.78 6.31
N GLU A 96 -2.44 -11.75 6.64
CA GLU A 96 -2.51 -12.53 7.88
C GLU A 96 -1.77 -11.80 9.02
N PRO A 97 -2.16 -11.99 10.30
CA PRO A 97 -1.53 -11.26 11.41
C PRO A 97 -0.01 -11.49 11.53
N GLU A 98 0.44 -12.73 11.31
CA GLU A 98 1.82 -13.16 11.56
C GLU A 98 2.85 -12.53 10.63
N GLU A 99 2.49 -12.21 9.38
CA GLU A 99 3.43 -11.62 8.41
C GLU A 99 3.69 -10.12 8.65
N LEU A 100 2.79 -9.47 9.40
CA LEU A 100 2.87 -8.06 9.75
C LEU A 100 3.67 -7.82 11.03
N VAL A 101 3.85 -8.82 11.91
CA VAL A 101 4.65 -8.68 13.14
C VAL A 101 6.11 -8.42 12.80
N GLY A 102 6.72 -7.45 13.50
CA GLY A 102 8.08 -6.97 13.24
C GLY A 102 8.23 -6.00 12.07
N LYS A 103 7.20 -5.84 11.22
CA LYS A 103 7.22 -4.89 10.10
C LYS A 103 7.16 -3.43 10.55
N THR A 104 7.62 -2.57 9.67
CA THR A 104 7.51 -1.11 9.79
C THR A 104 6.45 -0.60 8.83
N LEU A 105 5.43 0.08 9.35
CA LEU A 105 4.33 0.64 8.58
C LEU A 105 4.33 2.16 8.67
N LEU A 106 3.72 2.85 7.71
CA LEU A 106 3.39 4.27 7.83
C LEU A 106 2.02 4.45 8.50
N ALA A 107 1.94 5.31 9.51
CA ALA A 107 0.69 5.64 10.20
C ALA A 107 0.55 7.15 10.42
N ILE A 108 -0.68 7.66 10.43
CA ILE A 108 -1.00 8.98 11.01
C ILE A 108 -1.37 8.82 12.48
N VAL A 109 -0.65 9.52 13.38
CA VAL A 109 -0.67 9.27 14.83
C VAL A 109 -1.39 10.34 15.66
N ASN A 110 -1.81 11.44 15.04
CA ASN A 110 -2.48 12.56 15.72
C ASN A 110 -3.97 12.73 15.37
N LEU A 111 -4.60 11.72 14.76
CA LEU A 111 -6.06 11.65 14.65
C LEU A 111 -6.71 11.48 16.04
N PRO A 112 -7.92 12.01 16.26
CA PRO A 112 -8.69 11.72 17.48
C PRO A 112 -9.03 10.22 17.57
N PRO A 113 -9.03 9.61 18.78
CA PRO A 113 -9.38 8.20 18.95
C PRO A 113 -10.76 7.86 18.40
N ARG A 114 -10.86 6.74 17.67
CA ARG A 114 -12.12 6.23 17.12
C ARG A 114 -12.42 4.86 17.72
N SER A 115 -13.47 4.78 18.55
CA SER A 115 -13.93 3.49 19.06
C SER A 115 -14.62 2.66 17.97
N MET A 116 -14.17 1.42 17.77
CA MET A 116 -14.74 0.44 16.84
C MET A 116 -14.69 -0.95 17.48
N MET A 117 -15.77 -1.73 17.39
CA MET A 117 -15.89 -3.07 18.00
C MET A 117 -15.62 -3.14 19.53
N GLY A 118 -15.60 -2.00 20.24
CA GLY A 118 -15.27 -1.92 21.66
C GLY A 118 -13.79 -1.63 21.98
N VAL A 119 -12.96 -1.39 20.95
CA VAL A 119 -11.54 -1.01 21.07
C VAL A 119 -11.34 0.39 20.50
N GLU A 120 -10.47 1.19 21.11
CA GLU A 120 -10.12 2.53 20.60
C GLU A 120 -8.97 2.44 19.59
N SER A 121 -9.19 2.89 18.35
CA SER A 121 -8.15 3.06 17.35
C SER A 121 -7.57 4.47 17.45
N CYS A 122 -6.32 4.57 17.89
CA CYS A 122 -5.61 5.82 18.13
C CYS A 122 -4.72 6.18 16.94
N GLY A 123 -5.32 6.32 15.75
CA GLY A 123 -4.63 6.59 14.49
C GLY A 123 -5.18 5.76 13.33
N MET A 124 -4.49 5.82 12.20
CA MET A 124 -4.79 5.06 10.98
C MET A 124 -3.50 4.63 10.26
N LEU A 125 -3.44 3.39 9.79
CA LEU A 125 -2.36 2.88 8.92
C LEU A 125 -2.59 3.34 7.48
N MET A 126 -1.52 3.69 6.76
CA MET A 126 -1.59 4.09 5.36
C MET A 126 -1.50 2.88 4.41
N SER A 127 -2.27 2.91 3.33
CA SER A 127 -2.27 1.88 2.29
C SER A 127 -2.61 2.47 0.92
N ALA A 128 -1.96 1.98 -0.14
CA ALA A 128 -2.36 2.21 -1.51
C ALA A 128 -3.43 1.19 -1.92
N ILE A 129 -4.41 1.61 -2.73
CA ILE A 129 -5.46 0.76 -3.29
C ILE A 129 -5.57 0.97 -4.80
N HIS A 130 -5.88 -0.10 -5.53
CA HIS A 130 -6.21 -0.08 -6.96
C HIS A 130 -7.15 -1.26 -7.26
N GLU A 131 -7.70 -1.31 -8.48
CA GLU A 131 -8.39 -2.48 -8.99
C GLU A 131 -7.50 -3.17 -10.05
N GLU A 132 -7.39 -4.48 -9.98
CA GLU A 132 -6.67 -5.30 -10.97
C GLU A 132 -7.55 -6.47 -11.40
N ASP A 133 -7.78 -6.61 -12.71
CA ASP A 133 -8.62 -7.64 -13.34
C ASP A 133 -10.05 -7.74 -12.73
N GLY A 134 -10.56 -6.64 -12.15
CA GLY A 134 -11.88 -6.53 -11.53
C GLY A 134 -11.92 -6.80 -10.01
N GLU A 135 -10.77 -6.95 -9.35
CA GLU A 135 -10.65 -7.11 -7.89
C GLU A 135 -9.95 -5.91 -7.24
N GLU A 136 -10.48 -5.41 -6.12
CA GLU A 136 -9.77 -4.45 -5.24
C GLU A 136 -8.50 -5.11 -4.67
N LYS A 137 -7.35 -4.46 -4.85
CA LYS A 137 -6.07 -4.83 -4.24
C LYS A 137 -5.65 -3.73 -3.26
N LEU A 138 -5.31 -4.10 -2.03
CA LEU A 138 -4.81 -3.19 -1.01
C LEU A 138 -3.38 -3.54 -0.63
N ASN A 139 -2.52 -2.53 -0.61
CA ASN A 139 -1.11 -2.64 -0.24
C ASN A 139 -0.82 -1.69 0.93
N LEU A 140 -0.48 -2.23 2.11
CA LEU A 140 0.00 -1.42 3.24
C LEU A 140 1.29 -0.69 2.84
N VAL A 141 1.43 0.57 3.27
CA VAL A 141 2.68 1.33 3.07
C VAL A 141 3.71 0.82 4.07
N MET A 142 4.42 -0.23 3.67
CA MET A 142 5.55 -0.81 4.40
C MET A 142 6.82 0.00 4.14
N LEU A 143 7.56 0.29 5.21
CA LEU A 143 8.82 1.03 5.21
C LEU A 143 9.98 0.07 5.51
N ASN A 144 11.22 0.50 5.24
CA ASN A 144 12.40 -0.33 5.52
C ASN A 144 12.55 -0.57 7.04
N ASP A 145 12.75 -1.83 7.44
CA ASP A 145 12.78 -2.21 8.86
C ASP A 145 13.98 -1.67 9.66
N ALA A 146 14.97 -1.05 9.03
CA ALA A 146 16.02 -0.27 9.69
C ALA A 146 15.57 1.14 10.16
N ILE A 147 14.45 1.67 9.66
CA ILE A 147 13.93 3.00 10.07
C ILE A 147 13.43 2.93 11.51
N PRO A 148 13.85 3.83 12.43
CA PRO A 148 13.45 3.76 13.83
C PRO A 148 11.96 4.09 14.05
N ALA A 149 11.38 3.52 15.10
CA ALA A 149 10.01 3.86 15.53
C ALA A 149 9.91 5.36 15.83
N GLY A 150 8.83 6.00 15.37
CA GLY A 150 8.62 7.44 15.55
C GLY A 150 9.42 8.34 14.61
N ALA A 151 10.17 7.78 13.65
CA ALA A 151 10.69 8.57 12.52
C ALA A 151 9.53 9.26 11.80
N LYS A 152 9.66 10.56 11.54
CA LYS A 152 8.62 11.38 10.92
C LYS A 152 8.76 11.33 9.39
N LEU A 153 7.64 11.33 8.68
CA LEU A 153 7.58 11.62 7.25
C LEU A 153 7.49 13.15 7.04
N GLU A 154 8.27 13.69 6.10
CA GLU A 154 8.34 15.10 5.73
C GLU A 154 8.31 15.27 4.21
#